data_AF-R6EJ94-F1
#
_entry.id   AF-R6EJ94-F1
#
_cell.length_a   1.000
_cell.length_b   1.000
_cell.length_c   1.000
_cell.angle_alpha   90.00
_cell.angle_beta   90.00
_cell.angle_gamma   90.00
#
_symmetry.space_group_name_H-M   'P 1'
#
loop_
_entity.id
_entity.type
_entity.pdbx_description
1 polymer ?
#
loop_
_entity_poly.entity_id
_entity_poly.type
_entity_poly.pdbx_seq_one_letter_code
_entity_poly.pdbx_strand_id
1 'polypeptide(L)'
;MVEIHFTRIYIIESLQPGDNLTGIDLYNNLLQYQTIHYSEFEAILKSPKDKNEWYQVFNEIYTDCTTNGNAPVLHLEVHSSINKDVLVLRSRELIKWEELYDNLVKINIAIKNELLITMAVCHGNYLMRTAQINRPTAFRGMIGSFEAIQVSDLTIRYLHRTV
;
A
#
# COMPACT_ATOMS: atom_id res chain seq x y z
N MET A 1 -8.97 23.36 -7.93
CA MET A 1 -8.21 22.34 -7.20
C MET A 1 -8.29 21.06 -7.98
N VAL A 2 -7.21 20.29 -8.08
CA VAL A 2 -7.30 18.96 -8.70
C VAL A 2 -7.77 18.00 -7.63
N GLU A 3 -9.00 17.51 -7.78
CA GLU A 3 -9.59 16.51 -6.91
C GLU A 3 -8.94 15.14 -7.20
N ILE A 4 -8.90 14.27 -6.19
CA ILE A 4 -8.42 12.90 -6.36
C ILE A 4 -9.62 12.00 -6.16
N HIS A 5 -10.03 11.33 -7.23
CA HIS A 5 -11.15 10.40 -7.20
C HIS A 5 -10.62 9.00 -6.92
N PHE A 6 -11.22 8.32 -5.95
CA PHE A 6 -10.95 6.92 -5.67
C PHE A 6 -12.24 6.19 -5.34
N THR A 7 -12.32 4.93 -5.74
CA THR A 7 -13.46 4.03 -5.47
C THR A 7 -13.04 2.79 -4.68
N ARG A 8 -11.73 2.61 -4.46
CA ARG A 8 -11.17 1.48 -3.72
C ARG A 8 -10.09 1.94 -2.77
N ILE A 9 -10.02 1.29 -1.61
CA ILE A 9 -8.87 1.34 -0.71
C ILE A 9 -8.38 -0.10 -0.53
N TYR A 10 -7.24 -0.43 -1.12
CA TYR A 10 -6.59 -1.72 -0.89
C TYR A 10 -5.59 -1.61 0.26
N ILE A 11 -5.72 -2.47 1.26
CA ILE A 11 -4.76 -2.65 2.33
C ILE A 11 -4.00 -3.93 2.03
N ILE A 12 -2.70 -3.82 1.78
CA ILE A 12 -1.83 -4.94 1.44
C ILE A 12 -0.84 -5.13 2.59
N GLU A 13 -1.04 -6.21 3.36
CA GLU A 13 -0.27 -6.48 4.58
C GLU A 13 0.54 -7.77 4.46
N SER A 14 1.86 -7.70 4.65
CA SER A 14 2.74 -8.87 4.69
C SER A 14 3.74 -8.77 5.84
N LEU A 15 3.20 -8.79 7.06
CA LEU A 15 3.97 -8.72 8.30
C LEU A 15 4.39 -10.13 8.77
N GLN A 16 5.45 -10.17 9.58
CA GLN A 16 6.07 -11.41 10.06
C GLN A 16 5.21 -12.08 11.15
N PRO A 17 5.35 -13.41 11.34
CA PRO A 17 4.75 -14.06 12.49
C PRO A 17 5.23 -13.42 13.80
N GLY A 18 4.29 -13.01 14.65
CA GLY A 18 4.56 -12.34 15.93
C GLY A 18 4.46 -10.81 15.87
N ASP A 19 4.33 -10.21 14.69
CA ASP A 19 4.03 -8.78 14.56
C ASP A 19 2.56 -8.50 14.90
N ASN A 20 2.29 -7.27 15.32
CA ASN A 20 0.93 -6.74 15.37
C ASN A 20 0.44 -6.51 13.94
N LEU A 21 -0.71 -7.09 13.58
CA LEU A 21 -1.27 -7.01 12.23
C LEU A 21 -2.07 -5.71 12.05
N THR A 22 -1.33 -4.60 11.94
CA THR A 22 -1.89 -3.24 12.00
C THR A 22 -2.77 -2.87 10.82
N GLY A 23 -2.59 -3.50 9.66
CA GLY A 23 -3.42 -3.33 8.47
C GLY A 23 -4.74 -4.09 8.61
N ILE A 24 -4.71 -5.29 9.20
CA ILE A 24 -5.92 -5.99 9.63
C ILE A 24 -6.69 -5.16 10.66
N ASP A 25 -6.00 -4.59 11.65
CA ASP A 25 -6.63 -3.75 12.67
C ASP A 25 -7.23 -2.48 12.06
N LEU A 26 -6.53 -1.82 11.13
CA LEU A 26 -7.04 -0.66 10.40
C LEU A 26 -8.31 -1.00 9.61
N TYR A 27 -8.30 -2.13 8.92
CA TYR A 27 -9.45 -2.59 8.14
C TYR A 27 -10.66 -2.86 9.04
N ASN A 28 -10.49 -3.74 10.04
CA ASN A 28 -11.58 -4.19 10.90
C ASN A 28 -12.13 -3.07 11.79
N ASN A 29 -11.27 -2.19 12.31
CA ASN A 29 -11.69 -1.21 13.33
C ASN A 29 -12.08 0.16 12.75
N LEU A 30 -11.88 0.40 11.45
CA LEU A 30 -12.17 1.69 10.84
C LEU A 30 -12.76 1.57 9.45
N LEU A 31 -11.99 1.03 8.50
CA LEU A 31 -12.34 1.15 7.08
C LEU A 31 -13.58 0.32 6.71
N GLN A 32 -13.75 -0.86 7.30
CA GLN A 32 -14.95 -1.68 7.08
C GLN A 32 -16.24 -0.97 7.53
N TYR A 33 -16.17 -0.14 8.58
CA TYR A 33 -17.33 0.63 9.03
C TYR A 33 -17.55 1.89 8.19
N GLN A 34 -16.48 2.52 7.72
CA GLN A 34 -16.62 3.72 6.89
C GLN A 34 -17.29 3.43 5.54
N THR A 35 -17.12 2.25 4.95
CA THR A 35 -17.82 1.88 3.71
C THR A 35 -19.34 1.79 3.88
N ILE A 36 -19.84 1.59 5.12
CA ILE A 36 -21.28 1.65 5.44
C ILE A 36 -21.78 3.09 5.36
N HIS A 37 -20.96 4.05 5.78
CA HIS A 37 -21.30 5.48 5.80
C HIS A 37 -21.01 6.18 4.47
N TYR A 38 -20.05 5.68 3.69
CA TYR A 38 -19.60 6.24 2.43
C TYR A 38 -19.63 5.15 1.36
N SER A 39 -20.70 5.10 0.58
CA SER A 39 -20.87 4.14 -0.52
C SER A 39 -19.98 4.42 -1.74
N GLU A 40 -19.24 5.54 -1.72
CA GLU A 40 -18.38 5.98 -2.83
C GLU A 40 -17.11 5.13 -2.97
N PHE A 41 -16.72 4.41 -1.91
CA PHE A 41 -15.58 3.51 -1.96
C PHE A 41 -15.81 2.19 -1.23
N GLU A 42 -15.02 1.18 -1.61
CA GLU A 42 -14.92 -0.11 -0.92
C GLU A 42 -13.50 -0.30 -0.37
N ALA A 43 -13.37 -0.79 0.85
CA ALA A 43 -12.10 -1.18 1.45
C ALA A 43 -11.87 -2.68 1.26
N ILE A 44 -10.67 -3.08 0.86
CA ILE A 44 -10.32 -4.47 0.56
C ILE A 44 -8.98 -4.79 1.22
N LEU A 45 -8.97 -5.78 2.12
CA LEU A 45 -7.75 -6.29 2.75
C LEU A 45 -7.18 -7.47 1.95
N LYS A 46 -5.87 -7.45 1.71
CA LYS A 46 -5.09 -8.51 1.08
C LYS A 46 -3.85 -8.80 1.92
N SER A 47 -3.64 -10.08 2.26
CA SER A 47 -2.51 -10.48 3.12
C SER A 47 -1.57 -11.48 2.44
N PRO A 48 -0.88 -11.08 1.34
CA PRO A 48 -0.02 -11.99 0.59
C PRO A 48 1.16 -12.46 1.46
N LYS A 49 1.38 -13.76 1.51
CA LYS A 49 2.43 -14.37 2.35
C LYS A 49 3.76 -14.48 1.62
N ASP A 50 3.71 -14.77 0.34
CA ASP A 50 4.85 -15.09 -0.51
C ASP A 50 4.81 -14.30 -1.82
N LYS A 51 5.86 -14.43 -2.65
CA LYS A 51 5.97 -13.72 -3.92
C LYS A 51 4.83 -14.05 -4.87
N ASN A 52 4.37 -15.29 -4.91
CA ASN A 52 3.31 -15.69 -5.82
C ASN A 52 2.00 -15.00 -5.43
N GLU A 53 1.60 -15.08 -4.15
CA GLU A 53 0.43 -14.37 -3.64
C GLU A 53 0.57 -12.84 -3.81
N TRP A 54 1.77 -12.29 -3.63
CA TRP A 54 2.05 -10.87 -3.87
C TRP A 54 1.74 -10.46 -5.31
N TYR A 55 2.29 -11.18 -6.30
CA TYR A 55 2.02 -10.87 -7.71
C TYR A 55 0.56 -11.10 -8.09
N GLN A 56 -0.10 -12.10 -7.50
CA GLN A 56 -1.54 -12.32 -7.68
C GLN A 56 -2.34 -11.10 -7.21
N VAL A 57 -2.05 -10.56 -6.02
CA VAL A 57 -2.72 -9.35 -5.50
C VAL A 57 -2.58 -8.16 -6.44
N PHE A 58 -1.38 -7.87 -6.95
CA PHE A 58 -1.19 -6.75 -7.88
C PHE A 58 -1.89 -6.99 -9.24
N ASN A 59 -1.95 -8.24 -9.70
CA ASN A 59 -2.69 -8.59 -10.92
C ASN A 59 -4.21 -8.47 -10.72
N GLU A 60 -4.73 -8.83 -9.55
CA GLU A 60 -6.13 -8.63 -9.18
C GLU A 60 -6.49 -7.14 -9.17
N ILE A 61 -5.66 -6.30 -8.55
CA ILE A 61 -5.87 -4.84 -8.53
C ILE A 61 -5.86 -4.26 -9.95
N TYR A 62 -4.87 -4.66 -10.76
CA TYR A 62 -4.81 -4.25 -12.17
C TYR A 62 -6.08 -4.64 -12.92
N THR A 63 -6.54 -5.89 -12.74
CA THR A 63 -7.76 -6.40 -13.38
C THR A 63 -9.00 -5.64 -12.93
N ASP A 64 -9.10 -5.31 -11.63
CA ASP A 64 -10.19 -4.51 -11.08
C ASP A 64 -10.23 -3.10 -11.70
N CYS A 65 -9.06 -2.48 -11.87
CA CYS A 65 -8.94 -1.19 -12.54
C CYS A 65 -9.38 -1.25 -14.02
N THR A 66 -8.88 -2.23 -14.78
CA THR A 66 -9.13 -2.29 -16.23
C THR A 66 -10.51 -2.81 -16.59
N THR A 67 -11.10 -3.66 -15.75
CA THR A 67 -12.37 -4.34 -16.05
C THR A 67 -13.55 -3.60 -15.44
N ASN A 68 -13.40 -3.12 -14.19
CA ASN A 68 -14.48 -2.49 -13.44
C ASN A 68 -14.37 -0.96 -13.43
N GLY A 69 -13.26 -0.39 -13.93
CA GLY A 69 -13.03 1.06 -13.94
C GLY A 69 -12.76 1.64 -12.54
N ASN A 70 -12.38 0.80 -11.58
CA ASN A 70 -12.10 1.22 -10.21
C ASN A 70 -10.79 2.00 -10.11
N ALA A 71 -10.76 2.99 -9.22
CA ALA A 71 -9.60 3.82 -8.94
C ALA A 71 -9.11 3.56 -7.50
N PRO A 72 -8.01 2.81 -7.30
CA PRO A 72 -7.53 2.46 -5.98
C PRO A 72 -6.62 3.52 -5.35
N VAL A 73 -6.76 3.67 -4.04
CA VAL A 73 -5.67 4.03 -3.12
C VAL A 73 -5.05 2.74 -2.60
N LEU A 74 -3.72 2.66 -2.58
CA LEU A 74 -2.99 1.51 -2.02
C LEU A 74 -2.37 1.88 -0.68
N HIS A 75 -2.63 1.07 0.35
CA HIS A 75 -1.96 1.13 1.64
C HIS A 75 -1.08 -0.12 1.82
N LEU A 76 0.22 0.07 2.02
CA LEU A 76 1.19 -1.01 2.18
C LEU A 76 1.70 -1.10 3.62
N GLU A 77 1.59 -2.29 4.21
CA GLU A 77 2.13 -2.65 5.51
C GLU A 77 3.05 -3.86 5.40
N VAL A 78 4.35 -3.60 5.21
CA VAL A 78 5.38 -4.62 4.95
C VAL A 78 6.69 -4.17 5.58
N HIS A 79 7.54 -5.11 6.00
CA HIS A 79 8.88 -4.77 6.47
C HIS A 79 9.84 -4.44 5.32
N SER A 80 10.80 -3.57 5.57
CA SER A 80 12.00 -3.44 4.74
C SER A 80 13.13 -4.32 5.30
N SER A 81 14.07 -4.72 4.46
CA SER A 81 15.32 -5.35 4.90
C SER A 81 16.12 -4.38 5.79
N ILE A 82 17.08 -4.93 6.54
CA ILE A 82 18.02 -4.13 7.34
C ILE A 82 18.86 -3.17 6.48
N ASN A 83 19.13 -3.57 5.23
CA ASN A 83 19.85 -2.77 4.24
C ASN A 83 18.94 -1.79 3.49
N LYS A 84 17.62 -1.80 3.76
CA LYS A 84 16.61 -0.87 3.25
C LYS A 84 16.43 -0.92 1.72
N ASP A 85 16.90 -1.99 1.08
CA ASP A 85 16.98 -2.16 -0.37
C ASP A 85 15.86 -3.03 -0.95
N VAL A 86 15.17 -3.80 -0.09
CA VAL A 86 14.07 -4.68 -0.47
C VAL A 86 12.99 -4.71 0.61
N LEU A 87 11.78 -5.06 0.20
CA LEU A 87 10.70 -5.46 1.08
C LEU A 87 10.85 -6.94 1.46
N VAL A 88 10.44 -7.29 2.67
CA VAL A 88 10.51 -8.65 3.21
C VAL A 88 9.10 -9.14 3.49
N LEU A 89 8.63 -10.08 2.67
CA LEU A 89 7.31 -10.69 2.83
C LEU A 89 7.28 -11.63 4.04
N ARG A 90 6.08 -12.03 4.47
CA ARG A 90 5.88 -12.96 5.58
C ARG A 90 6.64 -14.28 5.41
N SER A 91 6.77 -14.79 4.18
CA SER A 91 7.55 -15.98 3.83
C SER A 91 9.07 -15.81 3.94
N ARG A 92 9.54 -14.58 4.23
CA ARG A 92 10.93 -14.10 4.13
C ARG A 92 11.47 -13.95 2.72
N GLU A 93 10.64 -14.14 1.70
CA GLU A 93 11.02 -13.79 0.34
C GLU A 93 11.10 -12.27 0.16
N LEU A 94 11.94 -11.84 -0.79
CA LEU A 94 12.35 -10.45 -0.94
C LEU A 94 11.77 -9.83 -2.20
N ILE A 95 11.04 -8.72 -2.08
CA ILE A 95 10.57 -7.92 -3.22
C ILE A 95 11.46 -6.68 -3.34
N LYS A 96 12.15 -6.53 -4.48
CA LYS A 96 12.93 -5.32 -4.76
C LYS A 96 12.00 -4.12 -4.92
N TRP A 97 12.49 -2.94 -4.59
CA TRP A 97 11.77 -1.68 -4.87
C TRP A 97 11.40 -1.55 -6.35
N GLU A 98 12.27 -2.03 -7.25
CA GLU A 98 12.02 -2.10 -8.70
C GLU A 98 10.81 -2.99 -9.05
N GLU A 99 10.70 -4.18 -8.43
CA GLU A 99 9.58 -5.10 -8.65
C GLU A 99 8.25 -4.46 -8.18
N LEU A 100 8.26 -3.77 -7.03
CA LEU A 100 7.09 -2.99 -6.59
C LEU A 100 6.79 -1.84 -7.57
N TYR A 101 7.79 -1.07 -7.98
CA TYR A 101 7.61 0.06 -8.89
C TYR A 101 6.95 -0.38 -10.21
N ASP A 102 7.42 -1.48 -10.80
CA ASP A 102 6.87 -2.01 -12.05
C ASP A 102 5.42 -2.48 -11.90
N ASN A 103 5.06 -3.08 -10.76
CA ASN A 103 3.66 -3.43 -10.47
C ASN A 103 2.78 -2.19 -10.37
N LEU A 104 3.27 -1.13 -9.72
CA LEU A 104 2.54 0.13 -9.54
C LEU A 104 2.38 0.90 -10.85
N VAL A 105 3.41 0.93 -11.71
CA VAL A 105 3.34 1.55 -13.04
C VAL A 105 2.20 0.97 -13.86
N LYS A 106 2.03 -0.36 -13.87
CA LYS A 106 0.95 -1.03 -14.62
C LYS A 106 -0.42 -0.53 -14.17
N ILE A 107 -0.65 -0.45 -12.86
CA ILE A 107 -1.90 0.05 -12.28
C ILE A 107 -2.07 1.54 -12.59
N ASN A 108 -1.04 2.35 -12.35
CA ASN A 108 -1.10 3.80 -12.54
C ASN A 108 -1.38 4.20 -14.00
N ILE A 109 -0.83 3.47 -14.97
CA ILE A 109 -1.18 3.64 -16.38
C ILE A 109 -2.65 3.29 -16.62
N ALA A 110 -3.14 2.17 -16.08
CA ALA A 110 -4.52 1.74 -16.24
C ALA A 110 -5.53 2.78 -15.73
N ILE A 111 -5.20 3.47 -14.64
CA ILE A 111 -6.03 4.54 -14.05
C ILE A 111 -5.58 5.95 -14.43
N LYS A 112 -4.85 6.11 -15.55
CA LYS A 112 -4.50 7.41 -16.15
C LYS A 112 -3.80 8.38 -15.19
N ASN A 113 -2.83 7.85 -14.43
CA ASN A 113 -1.99 8.60 -13.51
C ASN A 113 -2.75 9.18 -12.29
N GLU A 114 -3.66 8.41 -11.70
CA GLU A 114 -4.39 8.79 -10.48
C GLU A 114 -3.98 7.98 -9.23
N LEU A 115 -2.99 7.09 -9.34
CA LEU A 115 -2.63 6.19 -8.23
C LEU A 115 -2.06 6.96 -7.06
N LEU A 116 -2.69 6.78 -5.89
CA LEU A 116 -2.16 7.21 -4.61
C LEU A 116 -1.67 6.02 -3.79
N ILE A 117 -0.53 6.22 -3.15
CA ILE A 117 0.09 5.20 -2.30
C ILE A 117 0.33 5.76 -0.91
N THR A 118 0.06 4.94 0.09
CA THR A 118 0.44 5.21 1.47
C THR A 118 1.20 4.00 2.01
N MET A 119 2.26 4.23 2.78
CA MET A 119 3.16 3.17 3.22
C MET A 119 3.45 3.29 4.71
N ALA A 120 3.03 2.28 5.48
CA ALA A 120 3.54 2.02 6.82
C ALA A 120 4.74 1.07 6.72
N VAL A 121 5.78 1.51 6.01
CA VAL A 121 7.01 0.76 5.76
C VAL A 121 8.20 1.61 6.21
N CYS A 122 9.08 1.02 7.01
CA CYS A 122 10.35 1.65 7.38
C CYS A 122 11.09 2.10 6.11
N HIS A 123 11.46 3.37 6.04
CA HIS A 123 12.12 3.95 4.86
C HIS A 123 11.31 3.80 3.55
N GLY A 124 9.98 3.69 3.61
CA GLY A 124 9.11 3.52 2.44
C GLY A 124 9.31 4.57 1.33
N ASN A 125 9.78 5.78 1.66
CA ASN A 125 10.09 6.81 0.67
C ASN A 125 11.28 6.47 -0.23
N TYR A 126 12.04 5.42 0.06
CA TYR A 126 13.12 4.95 -0.82
C TYR A 126 12.60 4.47 -2.19
N LEU A 127 11.33 4.07 -2.29
CA LEU A 127 10.68 3.78 -3.58
C LEU A 127 10.79 4.97 -4.56
N MET A 128 10.81 6.22 -4.08
CA MET A 128 10.97 7.40 -4.95
C MET A 128 12.30 7.40 -5.71
N ARG A 129 13.35 6.79 -5.16
CA ARG A 129 14.68 6.71 -5.81
C ARG A 129 14.65 5.85 -7.07
N THR A 130 13.63 5.01 -7.20
CA THR A 130 13.40 4.14 -8.35
C THR A 130 12.73 4.89 -9.52
N ALA A 131 12.16 6.08 -9.28
CA ALA A 131 11.60 6.90 -10.35
C ALA A 131 12.70 7.44 -11.29
N GLN A 132 12.44 7.43 -12.60
CA GLN A 132 13.35 7.92 -13.63
C GLN A 132 12.58 8.78 -14.65
N ILE A 133 13.23 9.81 -15.20
CA ILE A 133 12.60 10.75 -16.15
C ILE A 133 12.17 10.07 -17.46
N ASN A 134 12.86 9.00 -17.85
CA ASN A 134 12.66 8.30 -19.12
C ASN A 134 11.65 7.14 -19.06
N ARG A 135 10.88 7.00 -17.97
CA ARG A 135 9.86 5.96 -17.84
C ARG A 135 8.59 6.47 -17.14
N PRO A 136 7.45 5.79 -17.30
CA PRO A 136 6.22 6.17 -16.61
C PRO A 136 6.40 6.23 -15.08
N THR A 137 5.70 7.17 -14.44
CA THR A 137 5.64 7.24 -12.98
C THR A 137 4.80 6.11 -12.41
N ALA A 138 5.25 5.55 -11.28
CA ALA A 138 4.51 4.52 -10.55
C ALA A 138 3.26 5.05 -9.83
N PHE A 139 3.20 6.35 -9.56
CA PHE A 139 2.10 6.95 -8.81
C PHE A 139 2.00 8.45 -9.08
N ARG A 140 0.83 9.01 -8.79
CA ARG A 140 0.59 10.46 -8.78
C ARG A 140 1.06 11.10 -7.48
N GLY A 141 0.94 10.38 -6.38
CA GLY A 141 1.36 10.84 -5.06
C GLY A 141 1.62 9.68 -4.11
N MET A 142 2.53 9.88 -3.16
CA MET A 142 2.81 8.90 -2.12
C MET A 142 3.02 9.54 -0.75
N ILE A 143 2.62 8.81 0.29
CA ILE A 143 2.90 9.12 1.70
C ILE A 143 3.67 7.94 2.27
N GLY A 144 4.84 8.19 2.85
CA GLY A 144 5.64 7.18 3.50
C GLY A 144 6.68 7.81 4.43
N SER A 145 7.47 6.96 5.08
CA SER A 145 8.53 7.40 5.98
C SER A 145 9.88 7.48 5.26
N PHE A 146 10.69 8.49 5.58
CA PHE A 146 12.12 8.50 5.26
C PHE A 146 12.95 7.73 6.29
N GLU A 147 12.42 7.54 7.49
CA GLU A 147 13.09 6.95 8.64
C GLU A 147 12.52 5.58 8.99
N ALA A 148 13.19 4.87 9.91
CA ALA A 148 12.62 3.70 10.56
C ALA A 148 11.37 4.12 11.36
N ILE A 149 10.28 3.36 11.22
CA ILE A 149 9.04 3.57 11.98
C ILE A 149 9.20 2.79 13.29
N GLN A 150 9.13 3.49 14.43
CA GLN A 150 9.15 2.87 15.75
C GLN A 150 7.74 2.63 16.29
N VAL A 151 7.60 1.70 17.24
CA VAL A 151 6.32 1.44 17.93
C VAL A 151 5.79 2.71 18.63
N SER A 152 6.69 3.58 19.11
CA SER A 152 6.32 4.89 19.66
C SER A 152 5.65 5.80 18.63
N ASP A 153 6.07 5.75 17.36
CA ASP A 153 5.47 6.54 16.28
C ASP A 153 4.03 6.08 15.99
N LEU A 154 3.76 4.79 16.20
CA LEU A 154 2.42 4.20 16.08
C LEU A 154 1.53 4.52 17.29
N THR A 155 2.12 4.70 18.48
CA THR A 155 1.38 4.94 19.74
C THR A 155 0.62 6.28 19.72
N ILE A 156 1.14 7.29 18.99
CA ILE A 156 0.46 8.59 18.82
C ILE A 156 -0.92 8.41 18.15
N ARG A 157 -1.11 7.42 17.27
CA ARG A 157 -2.42 7.14 16.64
C ARG A 157 -3.48 6.65 17.63
N TYR A 158 -3.10 5.95 18.70
CA TYR A 158 -4.05 5.40 19.66
C TYR A 158 -4.47 6.42 20.73
N LEU A 159 -3.61 7.39 21.07
CA LEU A 159 -3.91 8.42 22.09
C LEU A 159 -4.97 9.43 21.62
N HIS A 160 -5.18 9.59 20.32
CA HIS A 160 -6.20 10.50 19.76
C HIS A 160 -7.57 9.86 19.53
N ARG A 161 -7.78 8.58 19.88
CA ARG A 161 -9.09 7.92 19.83
C ARG A 161 -9.90 8.00 21.14
N THR A 162 -9.41 8.73 22.14
CA THR A 162 -10.05 8.90 23.45
C THR A 162 -10.58 10.31 23.70
N VAL A 163 -11.21 10.93 22.68
CA VAL A 163 -12.00 12.16 22.88
C VAL A 163 -13.32 12.04 22.15
#